data_AF-A0A1W6JX55-F1
#
_entry.id   AF-A0A1W6JX55-F1
#
_cell.length_a   1.000
_cell.length_b   1.000
_cell.length_c   1.000
_cell.angle_alpha   90.00
_cell.angle_beta   90.00
_cell.angle_gamma   90.00
#
_symmetry.space_group_name_H-M   'P 1'
#
loop_
_entity.id
_entity.type
_entity.pdbx_description
1 polymer ?
#
loop_
_entity_poly.entity_id
_entity_poly.type
_entity_poly.pdbx_seq_one_letter_code
_entity_poly.pdbx_strand_id
1 'polypeptide(L)'
;MKIGGFILAIGIAILSLGILSINTHVDNTFTLTSKPLEINVPTTARAYINIIENATNVSAYVIISHDGNNYIVKAPYTLILSHGSYKFKTYEEGYFIKTRKIVNETETLPCGNVTVQKVINQTTYITTHNLTYPVYVHLTIYKMNIVENKTITQIIGAILLILGLALTILERFNFL
;
A
#
# COMPACT_ATOMS: atom_id res chain seq x y z
N MET A 1 -27.12 8.75 41.64
CA MET A 1 -27.40 8.26 40.27
C MET A 1 -27.86 6.82 40.39
N LYS A 2 -28.98 6.44 39.76
CA LYS A 2 -29.41 5.04 39.73
C LYS A 2 -28.43 4.22 38.86
N ILE A 3 -28.25 2.94 39.17
CA ILE A 3 -27.24 2.07 38.55
C ILE A 3 -27.55 1.89 37.06
N GLY A 4 -28.84 1.75 36.71
CA GLY A 4 -29.28 1.65 35.32
C GLY A 4 -28.87 2.85 34.47
N GLY A 5 -29.02 4.07 35.02
CA GLY A 5 -28.63 5.30 34.32
C GLY A 5 -27.11 5.43 34.10
N PHE A 6 -26.29 4.93 35.02
CA PHE A 6 -24.83 4.92 34.87
C PHE A 6 -24.39 3.94 33.77
N ILE A 7 -24.91 2.72 33.79
CA ILE A 7 -24.61 1.70 32.79
C ILE A 7 -25.05 2.17 31.39
N LEU A 8 -26.22 2.81 31.31
CA LEU A 8 -26.72 3.38 30.06
C LEU A 8 -25.78 4.46 29.51
N ALA A 9 -25.32 5.39 30.35
CA ALA A 9 -24.39 6.44 29.94
C ALA A 9 -23.06 5.88 29.43
N ILE A 10 -22.52 4.84 30.09
CA ILE A 10 -21.32 4.13 29.63
C ILE A 10 -21.58 3.45 28.29
N GLY A 11 -22.72 2.76 28.14
CA GLY A 11 -23.09 2.09 26.90
C GLY A 11 -23.13 3.07 25.71
N ILE A 12 -23.76 4.24 25.89
CA ILE A 12 -23.80 5.30 24.88
C ILE A 12 -22.39 5.82 24.56
N ALA A 13 -21.58 6.09 25.59
CA ALA A 13 -20.21 6.58 25.40
C ALA A 13 -19.35 5.58 24.61
N ILE A 14 -19.33 4.31 25.00
CA ILE A 14 -18.59 3.25 24.32
C ILE A 14 -19.10 3.06 22.89
N LEU A 15 -20.42 3.02 22.69
CA LEU A 15 -21.01 2.88 21.36
C LEU A 15 -20.61 4.05 20.45
N SER A 16 -20.60 5.29 20.97
CA SER A 16 -20.18 6.47 20.20
C SER A 16 -18.72 6.35 19.73
N LEU A 17 -17.81 5.90 20.59
CA LEU A 17 -16.41 5.64 20.23
C LEU A 17 -16.27 4.56 19.16
N GLY A 18 -17.12 3.53 19.21
CA GLY A 18 -17.17 2.47 18.20
C GLY A 18 -17.78 2.89 16.86
N ILE A 19 -18.55 3.98 16.80
CA ILE A 19 -19.16 4.44 15.53
C ILE A 19 -18.28 5.49 14.86
N LEU A 20 -17.66 6.36 15.65
CA LEU A 20 -16.86 7.47 15.16
C LEU A 20 -15.61 6.98 14.43
N SER A 21 -15.39 7.58 13.25
CA SER A 21 -14.16 7.43 12.49
C SER A 21 -13.84 8.77 11.84
N ILE A 22 -12.55 9.10 11.82
CA ILE A 22 -12.06 10.30 11.17
C ILE A 22 -11.77 9.93 9.71
N ASN A 23 -12.51 10.53 8.79
CA ASN A 23 -12.15 10.48 7.38
C ASN A 23 -11.04 11.52 7.19
N THR A 24 -9.81 11.04 7.06
CA THR A 24 -8.64 11.87 6.80
C THR A 24 -8.20 11.61 5.38
N HIS A 25 -7.80 12.62 4.64
CA HIS A 25 -7.02 12.43 3.41
C HIS A 25 -5.63 12.95 3.70
N VAL A 26 -4.75 12.05 4.14
CA VAL A 26 -3.33 12.35 4.32
C VAL A 26 -2.57 11.59 3.27
N ASP A 27 -1.96 12.35 2.36
CA ASP A 27 -1.17 11.84 1.26
C ASP A 27 0.29 12.19 1.48
N ASN A 28 1.16 11.19 1.46
CA ASN A 28 2.60 11.36 1.55
C ASN A 28 3.29 10.61 0.42
N THR A 29 4.31 11.22 -0.16
CA THR A 29 5.10 10.61 -1.24
C THR A 29 6.51 10.35 -0.74
N PHE A 30 6.94 9.09 -0.82
CA PHE A 30 8.29 8.67 -0.47
C PHE A 30 9.04 8.26 -1.73
N THR A 31 10.31 8.63 -1.82
CA THR A 31 11.18 8.14 -2.89
C THR A 31 11.94 6.93 -2.37
N LEU A 32 11.82 5.80 -3.07
CA LEU A 32 12.63 4.61 -2.76
C LEU A 32 14.07 4.87 -3.19
N THR A 33 14.99 4.59 -2.27
CA THR A 33 16.43 4.70 -2.49
C THR A 33 17.09 3.35 -2.25
N SER A 34 18.42 3.31 -2.16
CA SER A 34 19.15 2.09 -1.76
C SER A 34 18.79 1.58 -0.36
N LYS A 35 18.26 2.46 0.50
CA LYS A 35 17.74 2.09 1.81
C LYS A 35 16.26 1.71 1.70
N PRO A 36 15.85 0.59 2.34
CA PRO A 36 14.46 0.20 2.34
C PRO A 36 13.61 1.23 3.10
N LEU A 37 12.41 1.48 2.59
CA LEU A 37 11.40 2.28 3.27
C LEU A 37 10.59 1.37 4.18
N GLU A 38 10.47 1.74 5.46
CA GLU A 38 9.69 1.01 6.45
C GLU A 38 8.48 1.84 6.86
N ILE A 39 7.29 1.25 6.80
CA ILE A 39 6.01 1.87 7.15
C ILE A 39 5.31 0.96 8.14
N ASN A 40 4.95 1.49 9.31
CA ASN A 40 4.13 0.76 10.28
C ASN A 40 2.69 1.28 10.23
N VAL A 41 1.74 0.41 9.89
CA VAL A 41 0.32 0.75 9.80
C VAL A 41 -0.36 0.33 11.10
N PRO A 42 -0.87 1.29 11.91
CA PRO A 42 -1.58 0.95 13.12
C PRO A 42 -2.93 0.31 12.79
N THR A 43 -3.45 -0.50 13.71
CA THR A 43 -4.73 -1.21 13.60
C THR A 43 -5.93 -0.28 13.43
N THR A 44 -5.80 0.98 13.85
CA THR A 44 -6.81 2.04 13.70
C THR A 44 -6.83 2.66 12.30
N ALA A 45 -5.75 2.61 11.53
CA ALA A 45 -5.65 3.28 10.24
C ALA A 45 -6.04 2.38 9.08
N ARG A 46 -6.61 2.98 8.04
CA ARG A 46 -6.82 2.37 6.73
C ARG A 46 -6.09 3.19 5.69
N ALA A 47 -5.20 2.53 4.99
CA ALA A 47 -4.35 3.15 3.99
C ALA A 47 -4.20 2.25 2.77
N TYR A 48 -3.84 2.86 1.65
CA TYR A 48 -3.35 2.17 0.48
C TYR A 48 -2.10 2.87 -0.02
N ILE A 49 -1.31 2.16 -0.80
CA ILE A 49 -0.15 2.72 -1.50
C ILE A 49 -0.31 2.59 -2.99
N ASN A 50 0.27 3.54 -3.72
CA ASN A 50 0.55 3.45 -5.14
C ASN A 50 2.05 3.54 -5.35
N ILE A 51 2.62 2.50 -5.93
CA ILE A 51 4.01 2.45 -6.37
C ILE A 51 4.03 2.89 -7.82
N ILE A 52 4.77 3.95 -8.15
CA ILE A 52 4.89 4.45 -9.52
C ILE A 52 6.36 4.70 -9.89
N GLU A 53 6.65 4.59 -11.18
CA GLU A 53 7.92 4.98 -11.75
C GLU A 53 7.75 6.25 -12.59
N ASN A 54 8.79 7.09 -12.67
CA ASN A 54 8.73 8.39 -13.33
C ASN A 54 9.32 8.37 -14.76
N ALA A 55 9.46 7.19 -15.37
CA ALA A 55 10.06 7.05 -16.69
C ALA A 55 9.22 6.11 -17.57
N THR A 56 8.95 6.54 -18.81
CA THR A 56 8.05 5.85 -19.75
C THR A 56 8.65 4.62 -20.43
N ASN A 57 9.97 4.48 -20.42
CA ASN A 57 10.71 3.39 -21.08
C ASN A 57 11.43 2.48 -20.08
N VAL A 58 11.07 2.59 -18.82
CA VAL A 58 11.64 1.85 -17.70
C VAL A 58 10.55 0.96 -17.12
N SER A 59 10.94 -0.16 -16.53
CA SER A 59 10.07 -1.04 -15.76
C SER A 59 10.76 -1.34 -14.45
N ALA A 60 10.29 -0.74 -13.37
CA ALA A 60 10.80 -0.93 -12.03
C ALA A 60 10.05 -2.04 -11.29
N TYR A 61 10.80 -2.84 -10.56
CA TYR A 61 10.29 -3.91 -9.71
C TYR A 61 10.66 -3.63 -8.25
N VAL A 62 9.67 -3.82 -7.37
CA VAL A 62 9.78 -3.53 -5.94
C VAL A 62 9.45 -4.79 -5.16
N ILE A 63 10.28 -5.13 -4.18
CA ILE A 63 9.98 -6.11 -3.13
C ILE A 63 9.16 -5.42 -2.05
N ILE A 64 8.01 -5.99 -1.75
CA ILE A 64 7.16 -5.65 -0.62
C ILE A 64 7.27 -6.80 0.38
N SER A 65 7.74 -6.50 1.59
CA SER A 65 7.76 -7.44 2.70
C SER A 65 6.69 -7.08 3.73
N HIS A 66 5.87 -8.06 4.11
CA HIS A 66 4.84 -7.92 5.15
C HIS A 66 4.62 -9.26 5.86
N ASP A 67 4.60 -9.26 7.20
CA ASP A 67 4.39 -10.45 8.03
C ASP A 67 5.29 -11.64 7.67
N GLY A 68 6.56 -11.36 7.32
CA GLY A 68 7.54 -12.38 6.93
C GLY A 68 7.43 -12.87 5.48
N ASN A 69 6.41 -12.47 4.74
CA ASN A 69 6.25 -12.79 3.33
C ASN A 69 6.83 -11.68 2.44
N ASN A 70 7.45 -12.09 1.33
CA ASN A 70 8.02 -11.18 0.34
C ASN A 70 7.30 -11.35 -1.01
N TYR A 71 6.91 -10.24 -1.63
CA TYR A 71 6.27 -10.20 -2.93
C TYR A 71 7.00 -9.23 -3.84
N ILE A 72 7.33 -9.66 -5.05
CA ILE A 72 7.91 -8.78 -6.08
C ILE A 72 6.78 -8.28 -6.95
N VAL A 73 6.66 -6.97 -7.10
CA VAL A 73 5.63 -6.33 -7.91
C VAL A 73 6.27 -5.40 -8.93
N LYS A 74 5.65 -5.31 -10.10
CA LYS A 74 6.04 -4.37 -11.17
C LYS A 74 5.27 -3.07 -11.02
N ALA A 75 5.93 -1.92 -11.11
CA ALA A 75 5.27 -0.61 -11.15
C ALA A 75 4.56 -0.38 -12.51
N PRO A 76 3.43 0.36 -12.55
CA PRO A 76 2.69 0.87 -11.41
C PRO A 76 1.90 -0.23 -10.68
N TYR A 77 1.84 -0.18 -9.35
CA TYR A 77 1.15 -1.16 -8.52
C TYR A 77 0.42 -0.51 -7.34
N THR A 78 -0.81 -0.95 -7.07
CA THR A 78 -1.63 -0.46 -5.96
C THR A 78 -1.86 -1.57 -4.95
N LEU A 79 -1.66 -1.26 -3.67
CA LEU A 79 -1.84 -2.20 -2.57
C LEU A 79 -2.61 -1.55 -1.43
N ILE A 80 -3.69 -2.19 -0.98
CA ILE A 80 -4.36 -1.83 0.27
C ILE A 80 -3.54 -2.41 1.42
N LEU A 81 -3.18 -1.57 2.41
CA LEU A 81 -2.37 -1.99 3.53
C LEU A 81 -3.23 -2.58 4.65
N SER A 82 -2.86 -3.77 5.13
CA SER A 82 -3.27 -4.30 6.43
C SER A 82 -2.49 -3.63 7.58
N HIS A 83 -2.85 -3.96 8.80
CA HIS A 83 -2.13 -3.51 9.99
C HIS A 83 -0.78 -4.25 10.07
N GLY A 84 0.25 -3.59 10.59
CA GLY A 84 1.57 -4.16 10.78
C GLY A 84 2.68 -3.42 10.03
N SER A 85 3.87 -4.02 10.06
CA SER A 85 5.07 -3.44 9.45
C SER A 85 5.19 -3.86 7.99
N TYR A 86 5.42 -2.87 7.14
CA TYR A 86 5.71 -3.02 5.73
C TYR A 86 7.12 -2.53 5.45
N LYS A 87 7.83 -3.27 4.60
CA LYS A 87 9.15 -2.87 4.10
C LYS A 87 9.14 -2.89 2.59
N PHE A 88 9.50 -1.77 1.99
CA PHE A 88 9.59 -1.59 0.55
C PHE A 88 11.06 -1.48 0.17
N LYS A 89 11.50 -2.35 -0.74
CA LYS A 89 12.86 -2.35 -1.25
C LYS A 89 12.85 -2.47 -2.76
N THR A 90 13.74 -1.74 -3.38
CA THR A 90 13.96 -1.79 -4.81
C THR A 90 14.63 -3.10 -5.21
N TYR A 91 14.14 -3.76 -6.26
CA TYR A 91 14.64 -5.07 -6.67
C TYR A 91 15.46 -4.99 -7.95
N GLU A 92 14.82 -4.61 -9.05
CA GLU A 92 15.46 -4.49 -10.35
C GLU A 92 14.73 -3.45 -11.20
N GLU A 93 15.45 -2.98 -12.21
CA GLU A 93 14.97 -2.04 -13.20
C GLU A 93 15.26 -2.62 -14.58
N GLY A 94 14.28 -2.59 -15.47
CA GLY A 94 14.44 -3.00 -16.86
C GLY A 94 14.22 -1.83 -17.82
N TYR A 95 15.08 -1.65 -18.81
CA TYR A 95 14.91 -0.61 -19.82
C TYR A 95 15.44 -1.05 -21.19
N PHE A 96 14.93 -0.40 -22.23
CA PHE A 96 15.40 -0.62 -23.60
C PHE A 96 16.52 0.36 -23.95
N ILE A 97 17.65 -0.17 -24.45
CA ILE A 97 18.74 0.64 -24.99
C ILE A 97 18.96 0.33 -26.47
N LYS A 98 19.28 1.35 -27.25
CA LYS A 98 19.72 1.19 -28.64
C LYS A 98 21.22 0.90 -28.64
N THR A 99 21.57 -0.33 -29.01
CA THR A 99 22.95 -0.75 -29.23
C THR A 99 23.25 -0.83 -30.71
N ARG A 100 24.51 -0.61 -31.09
CA ARG A 100 24.97 -0.77 -32.46
C ARG A 100 25.47 -2.19 -32.64
N LYS A 101 24.93 -2.92 -33.61
CA LYS A 101 25.40 -4.25 -34.00
C LYS A 101 26.02 -4.17 -35.38
N ILE A 102 27.21 -4.73 -35.51
CA ILE A 102 27.87 -4.90 -36.81
C ILE A 102 27.32 -6.20 -37.40
N VAL A 103 26.74 -6.12 -38.60
CA VAL A 103 26.30 -7.27 -39.38
C VAL A 103 27.10 -7.34 -40.67
N ASN A 104 27.44 -8.56 -41.07
CA ASN A 104 28.06 -8.79 -42.36
C ASN A 104 26.95 -8.95 -43.40
N GLU A 105 26.97 -8.12 -44.42
CA GLU A 105 26.08 -8.18 -45.57
C GLU A 105 26.93 -8.54 -46.79
N THR A 106 26.48 -9.50 -47.59
CA THR A 106 27.17 -9.86 -48.83
C THR A 106 26.57 -9.03 -49.95
N GLU A 107 27.35 -8.11 -50.50
CA GLU A 107 26.95 -7.33 -51.67
C GLU A 107 27.47 -8.02 -52.93
N THR A 108 26.55 -8.28 -53.87
CA THR A 108 26.89 -8.85 -55.18
C THR A 108 27.26 -7.71 -56.13
N LEU A 109 28.54 -7.60 -56.47
CA LEU A 109 29.04 -6.65 -57.46
C LEU A 109 29.32 -7.37 -58.79
N PRO A 110 29.40 -6.63 -59.92
CA PRO A 110 29.70 -7.20 -61.23
C PRO A 110 31.03 -7.98 -61.30
N CYS A 111 31.95 -7.70 -60.39
CA CYS A 111 33.27 -8.34 -60.28
C CYS A 111 33.34 -9.47 -59.24
N GLY A 112 32.23 -9.80 -58.57
CA GLY A 112 32.15 -10.86 -57.56
C GLY A 112 31.43 -10.41 -56.28
N ASN A 113 31.23 -11.36 -55.36
CA ASN A 113 30.60 -11.09 -54.07
C ASN A 113 31.63 -10.56 -53.08
N VAL A 114 31.31 -9.44 -52.42
CA VAL A 114 32.14 -8.85 -51.36
C VAL A 114 31.33 -8.81 -50.07
N THR A 115 31.93 -9.28 -48.97
CA THR A 115 31.34 -9.15 -47.63
C THR A 115 31.65 -7.77 -47.08
N VAL A 116 30.63 -6.95 -46.89
CA VAL A 116 30.73 -5.62 -46.28
C VAL A 116 30.21 -5.64 -44.85
N GLN A 117 30.78 -4.80 -43.99
CA GLN A 117 30.32 -4.62 -42.61
C GLN A 117 29.38 -3.43 -42.54
N LYS A 118 28.16 -3.67 -42.09
CA LYS A 118 27.14 -2.64 -41.91
C LYS A 118 26.80 -2.51 -40.43
N VAL A 119 26.75 -1.27 -39.96
CA VAL A 119 26.34 -0.97 -38.58
C VAL A 119 24.84 -0.76 -38.57
N ILE A 120 24.10 -1.65 -37.92
CA ILE A 120 22.66 -1.54 -37.72
C ILE A 120 22.34 -1.19 -36.26
N ASN A 121 21.26 -0.45 -36.04
CA ASN A 121 20.74 -0.19 -34.70
C ASN A 121 19.87 -1.36 -34.26
N GLN A 122 20.17 -1.94 -33.10
CA GLN A 122 19.38 -2.97 -32.45
C GLN A 122 18.85 -2.44 -31.11
N THR A 123 17.58 -2.68 -30.81
CA THR A 123 17.02 -2.39 -29.49
C THR A 123 17.18 -3.63 -28.61
N THR A 124 17.83 -3.49 -27.46
CA THR A 124 18.06 -4.57 -26.51
C THR A 124 17.44 -4.20 -25.17
N TYR A 125 16.77 -5.16 -24.54
CA TYR A 125 16.26 -5.02 -23.16
C TYR A 125 17.36 -5.39 -22.17
N ILE A 126 17.64 -4.51 -21.21
CA ILE A 126 18.64 -4.72 -20.15
C ILE A 126 17.93 -4.65 -18.81
N THR A 127 18.32 -5.54 -17.89
CA THR A 127 17.93 -5.48 -16.47
C THR A 127 19.13 -5.11 -15.61
N THR A 128 18.91 -4.28 -14.60
CA THR A 128 19.91 -3.83 -13.63
C THR A 128 19.33 -3.84 -12.22
N HIS A 129 20.15 -4.20 -11.23
CA HIS A 129 19.79 -4.06 -9.81
C HIS A 129 20.11 -2.67 -9.24
N ASN A 130 20.87 -1.87 -9.98
CA ASN A 130 21.13 -0.47 -9.63
C ASN A 130 20.06 0.40 -10.29
N LEU A 131 19.16 0.94 -9.47
CA LEU A 131 18.16 1.90 -9.93
C LEU A 131 18.83 3.19 -10.39
N THR A 132 18.54 3.55 -11.64
CA THR A 132 18.91 4.84 -12.22
C THR A 132 17.74 5.82 -12.12
N TYR A 133 16.50 5.31 -12.16
CA TYR A 133 15.29 6.13 -12.10
C TYR A 133 14.59 6.03 -10.73
N PRO A 134 14.09 7.16 -10.19
CA PRO A 134 13.40 7.16 -8.91
C PRO A 134 12.07 6.42 -9.00
N VAL A 135 11.83 5.54 -8.02
CA VAL A 135 10.54 4.87 -7.80
C VAL A 135 9.87 5.55 -6.61
N TYR A 136 8.61 5.92 -6.75
CA TYR A 136 7.84 6.63 -5.73
C TYR A 136 6.80 5.71 -5.10
N VAL A 137 6.66 5.80 -3.78
CA VAL A 137 5.60 5.16 -3.01
C VAL A 137 4.70 6.28 -2.47
N HIS A 138 3.52 6.41 -3.05
CA HIS A 138 2.48 7.30 -2.58
C HIS A 138 1.65 6.57 -1.54
N LEU A 139 1.70 7.01 -0.29
CA LEU A 139 0.87 6.52 0.80
C LEU A 139 -0.33 7.44 0.96
N THR A 140 -1.53 6.86 0.89
CA THR A 140 -2.78 7.55 1.18
C THR A 140 -3.46 6.91 2.37
N ILE A 141 -3.60 7.66 3.46
CA ILE A 141 -4.45 7.30 4.59
C ILE A 141 -5.80 7.94 4.33
N TYR A 142 -6.84 7.11 4.16
CA TYR A 142 -8.19 7.58 3.83
C TYR A 142 -9.16 7.52 5.02
N LYS A 143 -8.80 6.80 6.09
CA LYS A 143 -9.65 6.64 7.26
C LYS A 143 -8.84 6.24 8.50
N MET A 144 -9.22 6.78 9.65
CA MET A 144 -8.73 6.36 10.97
C MET A 144 -9.91 6.13 11.92
N ASN A 145 -9.95 4.97 12.57
CA ASN A 145 -10.89 4.67 13.64
C ASN A 145 -10.38 5.23 14.97
N ILE A 146 -11.29 5.65 15.85
CA ILE A 146 -10.93 6.11 17.20
C ILE A 146 -10.47 4.95 18.09
N VAL A 147 -11.05 3.77 17.86
CA VAL A 147 -10.76 2.54 18.60
C VAL A 147 -10.17 1.49 17.67
N GLU A 148 -9.25 0.69 18.20
CA GLU A 148 -8.58 -0.40 17.50
C GLU A 148 -9.57 -1.46 17.02
N ASN A 149 -10.40 -1.98 17.92
CA ASN A 149 -11.40 -2.98 17.59
C ASN A 149 -12.81 -2.40 17.57
N LYS A 150 -13.10 -1.67 16.49
CA LYS A 150 -14.40 -1.06 16.21
C LYS A 150 -15.57 -1.99 16.50
N THR A 151 -15.49 -3.23 15.99
CA THR A 151 -16.58 -4.21 16.09
C THR A 151 -16.84 -4.62 17.53
N ILE A 152 -15.78 -4.95 18.30
CA ILE A 152 -15.93 -5.31 19.72
C ILE A 152 -16.48 -4.13 20.52
N THR A 153 -15.97 -2.93 20.30
CA THR A 153 -16.45 -1.72 20.98
C THR A 153 -17.94 -1.50 20.71
N GLN A 154 -18.40 -1.68 19.47
CA GLN A 154 -19.82 -1.57 19.14
C GLN A 154 -20.67 -2.63 19.84
N ILE A 155 -20.21 -3.88 19.90
CA ILE A 155 -20.92 -4.98 20.57
C ILE A 155 -21.05 -4.69 22.07
N ILE A 156 -19.95 -4.33 22.74
CA ILE A 156 -19.96 -4.01 24.17
C ILE A 156 -20.86 -2.80 24.45
N GLY A 157 -20.75 -1.75 23.64
CA GLY A 157 -21.60 -0.56 23.76
C GLY A 157 -23.09 -0.90 23.63
N ALA A 158 -23.45 -1.74 22.67
CA ALA A 158 -24.84 -2.17 22.46
C ALA A 158 -25.37 -3.02 23.63
N ILE A 159 -24.57 -3.96 24.14
CA ILE A 159 -24.93 -4.79 25.30
C ILE A 159 -25.19 -3.91 26.53
N LEU A 160 -24.28 -2.97 26.82
CA LEU A 160 -24.41 -2.05 27.96
C LEU A 160 -25.61 -1.11 27.79
N LEU A 161 -25.90 -0.66 26.57
CA LEU A 161 -27.06 0.17 26.30
C LEU A 161 -28.36 -0.58 26.58
N ILE A 162 -28.48 -1.84 26.15
CA ILE A 162 -29.66 -2.70 26.40
C ILE A 162 -29.81 -3.00 27.89
N LEU A 163 -28.72 -3.41 28.56
CA LEU A 163 -28.73 -3.68 30.00
C LEU A 163 -29.07 -2.44 30.83
N GLY A 164 -28.48 -1.30 30.47
CA GLY A 164 -28.77 -0.01 31.09
C GLY A 164 -30.24 0.36 30.96
N LEU A 165 -30.82 0.27 29.76
CA LEU A 165 -32.25 0.52 29.52
C LEU A 165 -33.13 -0.39 30.38
N ALA A 166 -32.87 -1.70 30.38
CA ALA A 166 -33.65 -2.66 31.16
C ALA A 166 -33.62 -2.33 32.65
N LEU A 167 -32.42 -2.09 33.21
CA LEU A 167 -32.25 -1.72 34.61
C LEU A 167 -32.94 -0.39 34.95
N THR A 168 -32.81 0.62 34.08
CA THR A 168 -33.42 1.93 34.32
C THR A 168 -34.96 1.83 34.34
N ILE A 169 -35.54 0.99 33.49
CA ILE A 169 -36.97 0.69 33.49
C ILE A 169 -37.36 -0.02 34.79
N LEU A 170 -36.60 -1.04 35.19
CA LEU A 170 -36.89 -1.85 36.38
C LEU A 170 -36.82 -1.03 37.68
N GLU A 171 -35.80 -0.17 37.81
CA GLU A 171 -35.63 0.80 38.90
C GLU A 171 -36.71 1.89 38.90
N ARG A 172 -37.38 2.14 37.77
CA ARG A 172 -38.49 3.11 37.67
C ARG A 172 -39.81 2.49 38.14
N PHE A 173 -40.00 1.20 37.92
CA PHE A 173 -41.19 0.45 38.34
C PHE A 173 -41.07 -0.17 39.74
N ASN A 174 -40.03 0.16 40.52
CA ASN A 174 -39.81 -0.29 41.91
C ASN A 174 -39.79 -1.82 42.07
N PHE A 175 -39.41 -2.57 41.03
CA PHE A 175 -39.15 -4.01 41.17
C PHE A 175 -37.80 -4.31 41.85
N LEU A 176 -37.03 -3.28 42.19
CA LEU A 176 -35.74 -3.29 42.88
C LEU A 176 -35.54 -1.97 43.65
#